data_AF-A0A935FY02-F1
#
_entry.id   AF-A0A935FY02-F1
#
_cell.length_a   1.000
_cell.length_b   1.000
_cell.length_c   1.000
_cell.angle_alpha   90.00
_cell.angle_beta   90.00
_cell.angle_gamma   90.00
#
_symmetry.space_group_name_H-M   'P 1'
#
loop_
_entity.id
_entity.type
_entity.pdbx_description
1 polymer ?
#
loop_
_entity_poly.entity_id
_entity_poly.type
_entity_poly.pdbx_seq_one_letter_code
_entity_poly.pdbx_strand_id
1 'polypeptide(L)'
;MYRKAGNFLIIGLILLIAYFYAGHGFTEFYFGGKTEILEVASRVNKICNDSGSCPTTLEGWRARGSKASPLFNGNMRYSVIADDDKVNGGNGKEFSGFRLIYSFFMSDHWFEVEGGVGKPISAGWKSR
;
A
#
# COMPACT_ATOMS: atom_id res chain seq x y z
N MET A 1 -28.79 -27.26 -30.98
CA MET A 1 -27.33 -27.01 -30.96
C MET A 1 -26.93 -25.55 -30.64
N TYR A 2 -27.80 -24.55 -30.84
CA TYR A 2 -27.48 -23.13 -30.62
C TYR A 2 -27.29 -22.67 -29.15
N ARG A 3 -27.77 -23.43 -28.16
CA ARG A 3 -27.66 -23.04 -26.73
C ARG A 3 -26.22 -23.05 -26.18
N LYS A 4 -25.33 -23.88 -26.73
CA LYS A 4 -23.93 -23.99 -26.26
C LYS A 4 -23.06 -22.83 -26.77
N ALA A 5 -23.28 -22.38 -28.00
CA ALA A 5 -22.49 -21.31 -28.63
C ALA A 5 -22.70 -19.94 -27.97
N GLY A 6 -23.93 -19.61 -27.56
CA GLY A 6 -24.22 -18.37 -26.83
C GLY A 6 -23.48 -18.31 -25.49
N ASN A 7 -23.40 -19.43 -24.78
CA ASN A 7 -22.66 -19.49 -23.50
C ASN A 7 -21.16 -19.27 -23.70
N PHE A 8 -20.55 -19.80 -24.77
CA PHE A 8 -19.13 -19.56 -25.06
C PHE A 8 -18.83 -18.11 -25.42
N LEU A 9 -19.71 -17.44 -26.17
CA LEU A 9 -19.57 -16.02 -26.47
C LEU A 9 -19.68 -15.14 -25.21
N ILE A 10 -20.63 -15.45 -24.33
CA ILE A 10 -20.80 -14.73 -23.06
C ILE A 10 -19.58 -14.93 -22.16
N ILE A 11 -19.10 -16.18 -22.02
CA ILE A 11 -17.89 -16.48 -21.23
C ILE A 11 -16.68 -15.76 -21.82
N GLY A 12 -16.51 -15.79 -23.15
CA GLY A 12 -15.42 -15.08 -23.82
C GLY A 12 -15.46 -13.57 -23.57
N LEU A 13 -16.64 -12.95 -23.64
CA LEU A 13 -16.81 -11.52 -23.36
C LEU A 13 -16.48 -11.18 -21.90
N ILE A 14 -16.94 -12.00 -20.94
CA ILE A 14 -16.66 -11.82 -19.52
C ILE A 14 -15.15 -11.93 -19.25
N LEU A 15 -14.48 -12.92 -19.84
CA LEU A 15 -13.02 -13.09 -19.70
C LEU A 15 -12.26 -11.92 -20.30
N LEU A 16 -12.71 -11.40 -21.44
CA LEU A 16 -12.07 -10.27 -22.11
C LEU A 16 -12.23 -8.96 -21.31
N ILE A 17 -13.42 -8.75 -20.73
CA ILE A 17 -13.68 -7.65 -19.80
C ILE A 17 -12.77 -7.78 -18.56
N ALA A 18 -12.72 -8.96 -17.94
CA ALA A 18 -11.87 -9.21 -16.77
C ALA A 18 -10.38 -8.96 -17.05
N TYR A 19 -9.90 -9.39 -18.22
CA TYR A 19 -8.53 -9.13 -18.67
C TYR A 19 -8.25 -7.63 -18.81
N PHE A 20 -9.19 -6.87 -19.40
CA PHE A 20 -9.05 -5.43 -19.56
C PHE A 20 -8.99 -4.69 -18.22
N TYR A 21 -9.84 -5.07 -17.26
CA TYR A 21 -9.84 -4.48 -15.92
C TYR A 21 -8.55 -4.81 -15.13
N ALA A 22 -8.06 -6.05 -15.21
CA ALA A 22 -6.80 -6.43 -14.57
C ALA A 22 -5.59 -5.69 -15.17
N GLY A 23 -5.56 -5.57 -16.50
CA GLY A 23 -4.55 -4.79 -17.22
C GLY A 23 -4.59 -3.30 -16.85
N HIS A 24 -5.78 -2.70 -16.75
CA HIS A 24 -5.92 -1.28 -16.45
C HIS A 24 -5.28 -0.88 -15.12
N GLY A 25 -5.55 -1.62 -14.05
CA GLY A 25 -4.98 -1.31 -12.72
C GLY A 25 -3.47 -1.50 -12.64
N PHE A 26 -2.92 -2.48 -13.36
CA PHE A 26 -1.47 -2.64 -13.49
C PHE A 26 -0.86 -1.46 -14.25
N THR A 27 -1.52 -1.04 -15.33
CA THR A 27 -1.09 0.07 -16.18
C THR A 27 -1.07 1.38 -15.39
N GLU A 28 -2.14 1.73 -14.67
CA GLU A 28 -2.21 2.94 -13.82
C GLU A 28 -1.07 3.03 -12.80
N PHE A 29 -0.68 1.90 -12.21
CA PHE A 29 0.45 1.88 -11.28
C PHE A 29 1.78 2.19 -11.96
N TYR A 30 2.06 1.60 -13.12
CA TYR A 30 3.32 1.88 -13.83
C TYR A 30 3.35 3.28 -14.48
N PHE A 31 2.19 3.85 -14.82
CA PHE A 31 2.09 5.20 -15.38
C PHE A 31 2.12 6.33 -14.32
N GLY A 32 2.08 6.02 -13.02
CA GLY A 32 2.22 7.05 -12.00
C GLY A 32 2.20 6.54 -10.56
N GLY A 33 1.37 5.55 -10.24
CA GLY A 33 1.21 5.06 -8.86
C GLY A 33 2.49 4.54 -8.21
N LYS A 34 3.40 3.93 -8.98
CA LYS A 34 4.71 3.47 -8.51
C LYS A 34 5.60 4.63 -8.09
N THR A 35 5.64 5.69 -8.88
CA THR A 35 6.42 6.88 -8.57
C THR A 35 5.83 7.58 -7.35
N GLU A 36 4.50 7.71 -7.30
CA GLU A 36 3.78 8.32 -6.18
C GLU A 36 4.08 7.62 -4.84
N ILE A 37 3.96 6.28 -4.77
CA ILE A 37 4.23 5.56 -3.52
C ILE A 37 5.70 5.66 -3.09
N LEU A 38 6.65 5.67 -4.03
CA LEU A 38 8.07 5.79 -3.73
C LEU A 38 8.44 7.21 -3.25
N GLU A 39 7.84 8.25 -3.83
CA GLU A 39 8.02 9.63 -3.39
C GLU A 39 7.46 9.85 -1.98
N VAL A 40 6.25 9.33 -1.72
CA VAL A 40 5.66 9.38 -0.39
C VAL A 40 6.53 8.62 0.60
N ALA A 41 6.97 7.41 0.28
CA ALA A 41 7.85 6.62 1.14
C ALA A 41 9.17 7.35 1.44
N SER A 42 9.77 8.02 0.45
CA SER A 42 10.97 8.84 0.64
C SER A 42 10.74 9.99 1.61
N ARG A 43 9.63 10.71 1.45
CA ARG A 43 9.24 11.81 2.35
C ARG A 43 9.03 11.32 3.77
N VAL A 44 8.29 10.23 3.94
CA VAL A 44 8.03 9.62 5.25
C VAL A 44 9.32 9.14 5.89
N ASN A 45 10.19 8.46 5.15
CA ASN A 45 11.46 7.96 5.66
C ASN A 45 12.35 9.10 6.16
N LYS A 46 12.37 10.23 5.44
CA LYS A 46 13.07 11.43 5.90
C LYS A 46 12.48 11.94 7.22
N ILE A 47 11.16 12.07 7.33
CA ILE A 47 10.49 12.49 8.57
C ILE A 47 10.83 11.55 9.74
N CYS A 48 10.82 10.23 9.50
CA CYS A 48 11.18 9.24 10.51
C CYS A 48 12.62 9.48 11.02
N ASN A 49 13.57 9.64 10.10
CA ASN A 49 14.98 9.86 10.44
C ASN A 49 15.21 11.21 11.15
N ASP A 50 14.56 12.27 10.70
CA ASP A 50 14.70 13.61 11.28
C ASP A 50 14.11 13.68 12.70
N SER A 51 13.01 12.96 12.95
CA SER A 51 12.25 13.01 14.22
C SER A 51 12.64 11.91 15.20
N GLY A 52 13.47 10.95 14.79
CA GLY A 52 13.78 9.73 15.55
C GLY A 52 12.60 8.76 15.69
N SER A 53 11.43 9.07 15.10
CA SER A 53 10.23 8.23 15.13
C SER A 53 9.34 8.50 13.91
N CYS A 54 8.60 7.49 13.46
CA CYS A 54 7.69 7.59 12.34
C CYS A 54 6.35 8.21 12.72
N PRO A 55 5.81 9.12 11.88
CA PRO A 55 4.63 9.90 12.21
C PRO A 55 3.36 9.04 12.21
N THR A 56 2.52 9.21 13.23
CA THR A 56 1.20 8.55 13.29
C THR A 56 0.11 9.31 12.52
N THR A 57 0.44 10.50 12.02
CA THR A 57 -0.44 11.35 11.22
C THR A 57 0.31 11.88 10.00
N LEU A 58 -0.32 11.89 8.84
CA LEU A 58 0.22 12.46 7.61
C LEU A 58 -0.78 13.47 7.06
N GLU A 59 -0.30 14.65 6.66
CA GLU A 59 -1.14 15.70 6.11
C GLU A 59 -1.87 15.23 4.84
N GLY A 60 -3.19 15.43 4.79
CA GLY A 60 -4.03 14.96 3.69
C GLY A 60 -4.41 13.48 3.74
N TRP A 61 -3.87 12.70 4.69
CA TRP A 61 -4.23 11.30 4.88
C TRP A 61 -5.32 11.13 5.93
N ARG A 62 -6.23 10.19 5.68
CA ARG A 62 -7.38 9.93 6.56
C ARG A 62 -7.19 8.66 7.36
N ALA A 63 -7.36 8.74 8.68
CA ALA A 63 -7.49 7.56 9.51
C ALA A 63 -8.86 6.90 9.28
N ARG A 64 -8.92 5.56 9.31
CA ARG A 64 -10.19 4.84 9.29
C ARG A 64 -10.64 4.55 10.73
N GLY A 65 -11.63 5.31 11.21
CA GLY A 65 -12.16 5.19 12.58
C GLY A 65 -11.34 5.97 13.60
N SER A 66 -11.41 5.57 14.88
CA SER A 66 -10.77 6.26 16.01
C SER A 66 -9.28 5.93 16.20
N LYS A 67 -8.71 5.04 15.38
CA LYS A 67 -7.29 4.64 15.49
C LYS A 67 -6.42 5.54 14.61
N ALA A 68 -5.28 5.97 15.14
CA ALA A 68 -4.31 6.79 14.39
C ALA A 68 -3.62 6.05 13.21
N SER A 69 -3.76 4.73 13.13
CA SER A 69 -3.21 3.89 12.06
C SER A 69 -4.15 2.71 11.80
N PRO A 70 -4.37 2.27 10.54
CA PRO A 70 -3.73 2.77 9.33
C PRO A 70 -4.35 4.07 8.77
N LEU A 71 -3.51 4.88 8.11
CA LEU A 71 -3.91 6.06 7.35
C LEU A 71 -4.11 5.71 5.88
N PHE A 72 -4.98 6.46 5.19
CA PHE A 72 -5.34 6.21 3.79
C PHE A 72 -5.29 7.50 2.98
N ASN A 73 -4.75 7.39 1.76
CA ASN A 73 -4.82 8.44 0.74
C ASN A 73 -4.91 7.79 -0.63
N GLY A 74 -6.05 7.96 -1.32
CA GLY A 74 -6.32 7.27 -2.57
C GLY A 74 -6.17 5.75 -2.45
N ASN A 75 -5.35 5.15 -3.32
CA ASN A 75 -5.04 3.72 -3.34
C ASN A 75 -3.95 3.31 -2.32
N MET A 76 -3.41 4.26 -1.57
CA MET A 76 -2.34 4.00 -0.61
C MET A 76 -2.86 3.84 0.81
N ARG A 77 -2.25 2.89 1.51
CA ARG A 77 -2.42 2.66 2.95
C ARG A 77 -1.07 2.82 3.63
N TYR A 78 -1.03 3.59 4.70
CA TYR A 78 0.13 3.80 5.54
C TYR A 78 -0.10 3.21 6.93
N SER A 79 0.91 2.55 7.49
CA SER A 79 0.90 2.05 8.86
C SER A 79 2.27 2.17 9.49
N VAL A 80 2.31 2.58 10.75
CA VAL A 80 3.51 2.55 11.59
C VAL A 80 3.76 1.15 12.16
N ILE A 81 5.03 0.78 12.30
CA ILE A 81 5.51 -0.44 12.93
C ILE A 81 6.16 -0.04 14.26
N ALA A 82 5.65 -0.60 15.36
CA ALA A 82 6.23 -0.38 16.68
C ALA A 82 7.52 -1.18 16.82
N ASP A 83 8.50 -0.63 17.52
CA ASP A 83 9.68 -1.39 17.91
C ASP A 83 9.34 -2.24 19.14
N ASP A 84 9.36 -3.56 18.99
CA ASP A 84 9.10 -4.48 20.11
C ASP A 84 10.21 -4.37 21.18
N ASP A 85 11.42 -3.93 20.81
CA ASP A 85 12.59 -3.80 21.69
C ASP A 85 12.54 -2.57 22.63
N LYS A 86 11.71 -1.56 22.33
CA LYS A 86 11.60 -0.33 23.15
C LYS A 86 10.49 -0.35 24.20
N VAL A 87 9.75 -1.47 24.32
CA VAL A 87 8.62 -1.61 25.26
C VAL A 87 9.06 -1.61 26.74
N ASN A 88 10.35 -1.80 27.04
CA ASN A 88 10.84 -1.99 28.41
C ASN A 88 11.49 -0.77 29.10
N GLY A 89 11.46 0.45 28.53
CA GLY A 89 12.32 1.52 29.02
C GLY A 89 11.78 2.95 29.17
N GLY A 90 10.61 3.30 28.63
CA GLY A 90 10.16 4.69 28.70
C GLY A 90 8.81 4.93 28.05
N ASN A 91 8.10 5.94 28.55
CA ASN A 91 6.74 6.28 28.17
C ASN A 91 6.55 6.43 26.65
N GLY A 92 5.74 5.53 26.06
CA GLY A 92 5.20 5.66 24.71
C GLY A 92 5.71 4.59 23.73
N LYS A 93 4.79 4.03 22.93
CA LYS A 93 5.17 3.16 21.81
C LYS A 93 5.89 4.00 20.77
N GLU A 94 7.20 3.95 20.74
CA GLU A 94 8.00 4.63 19.72
C GLU A 94 7.93 3.82 18.42
N PHE A 95 7.40 4.43 17.36
CA PHE A 95 7.27 3.77 16.06
C PHE A 95 8.55 3.97 15.27
N SER A 96 9.43 2.97 15.22
CA SER A 96 10.71 3.08 14.50
C SER A 96 10.61 2.73 13.01
N GLY A 97 9.52 2.08 12.59
CA GLY A 97 9.31 1.66 11.22
C GLY A 97 7.98 2.13 10.64
N PHE A 98 7.89 2.06 9.31
CA PHE A 98 6.64 2.24 8.60
C PHE A 98 6.49 1.26 7.44
N ARG A 99 5.24 1.08 7.03
CA ARG A 99 4.83 0.35 5.84
C ARG A 99 3.82 1.17 5.04
N LEU A 100 4.07 1.33 3.76
CA LEU A 100 3.14 1.80 2.75
C LEU A 100 2.71 0.65 1.85
N ILE A 101 1.43 0.55 1.57
CA ILE A 101 0.84 -0.44 0.67
C ILE A 101 0.06 0.31 -0.41
N TYR A 102 0.40 0.07 -1.69
CA TYR A 102 -0.44 0.43 -2.82
C TYR A 102 -1.42 -0.71 -3.09
N SER A 103 -2.70 -0.45 -2.90
CA SER A 103 -3.77 -1.43 -3.11
C SER A 103 -4.21 -1.40 -4.57
N PHE A 104 -4.32 -2.58 -5.18
CA PHE A 104 -4.84 -2.77 -6.53
C PHE A 104 -6.25 -3.33 -6.48
N PHE A 105 -6.95 -3.29 -7.61
CA PHE A 105 -8.21 -4.02 -7.78
C PHE A 105 -8.04 -5.54 -7.57
N MET A 106 -6.84 -6.07 -7.80
CA MET A 106 -6.49 -7.45 -7.45
C MET A 106 -6.13 -7.55 -5.97
N SER A 107 -6.96 -8.25 -5.19
CA SER A 107 -6.83 -8.32 -3.73
C SER A 107 -5.61 -9.07 -3.22
N ASP A 108 -5.05 -9.97 -4.05
CA ASP A 108 -4.07 -10.96 -3.60
C ASP A 108 -2.62 -10.55 -3.91
N HIS A 109 -2.43 -9.43 -4.64
CA HIS A 109 -1.12 -8.87 -4.94
C HIS A 109 -1.11 -7.38 -4.61
N TRP A 110 -0.09 -6.93 -3.88
CA TRP A 110 0.09 -5.51 -3.58
C TRP A 110 1.55 -5.10 -3.72
N PHE A 111 1.77 -3.82 -3.92
CA PHE A 111 3.10 -3.24 -3.89
C PHE A 111 3.32 -2.62 -2.53
N GLU A 112 4.37 -3.04 -1.85
CA GLU A 112 4.69 -2.65 -0.49
C GLU A 112 6.01 -1.89 -0.47
N VAL A 113 6.07 -0.83 0.34
CA VAL A 113 7.27 -0.07 0.62
C VAL A 113 7.43 0.05 2.13
N GLU A 114 8.58 -0.36 2.64
CA GLU A 114 8.93 -0.29 4.05
C GLU A 114 10.15 0.60 4.26
N GLY A 115 10.24 1.22 5.42
CA GLY A 115 11.36 2.06 5.83
C GLY A 115 11.27 2.38 7.31
N GLY A 116 12.08 3.33 7.77
CA GLY A 116 12.09 3.73 9.16
C GLY A 116 13.36 4.46 9.58
N VAL A 117 13.43 4.69 10.89
CA VAL A 117 14.57 5.33 11.55
C VAL A 117 15.81 4.46 11.36
N GLY A 118 16.85 5.00 10.71
CA GLY A 118 18.08 4.30 10.39
C GLY A 118 17.92 3.14 9.40
N LYS A 119 16.75 2.96 8.78
CA LYS A 119 16.47 1.87 7.84
C LYS A 119 16.40 2.40 6.41
N PRO A 120 17.07 1.74 5.43
CA PRO A 120 16.90 2.07 4.03
C PRO A 120 15.48 1.73 3.57
N ILE A 121 15.00 2.42 2.54
CA ILE A 121 13.71 2.13 1.94
C ILE A 121 13.83 0.81 1.16
N SER A 122 12.93 -0.12 1.45
CA SER A 122 12.75 -1.37 0.72
C SER A 122 11.40 -1.38 0.02
N ALA A 123 11.34 -1.80 -1.23
CA ALA A 123 10.11 -1.81 -2.01
C ALA A 123 9.99 -3.11 -2.80
N GLY A 124 8.79 -3.66 -2.90
CA GLY A 124 8.57 -4.89 -3.65
C GLY A 124 7.12 -5.32 -3.76
N TRP A 125 6.87 -6.22 -4.71
CA TRP A 125 5.61 -6.90 -4.83
C TRP A 125 5.48 -7.96 -3.73
N LYS A 126 4.29 -8.03 -3.14
CA LYS A 126 3.88 -9.03 -2.16
C LYS A 126 2.62 -9.72 -2.66
N SER A 127 2.44 -10.96 -2.22
CA SER A 127 1.22 -11.71 -2.42
C SER A 127 0.74 -12.31 -1.12
N ARG A 128 -0.55 -12.63 -1.05
CA ARG A 128 -1.12 -13.39 0.06
C ARG A 128 -0.66 -14.85 0.04
#